data_AF-A0A548QSY5-F1
#
_entry.id   AF-A0A548QSY5-F1
#
_cell.length_a   1.000
_cell.length_b   1.000
_cell.length_c   1.000
_cell.angle_alpha   90.00
_cell.angle_beta   90.00
_cell.angle_gamma   90.00
#
_symmetry.space_group_name_H-M   'P 1'
#
loop_
_entity.id
_entity.type
_entity.pdbx_description
1 polymer ?
#
loop_
_entity_poly.entity_id
_entity_poly.type
_entity_poly.pdbx_seq_one_letter_code
_entity_poly.pdbx_strand_id
1 'polypeptide(L)'
;YDSTTLTVGAGDFRLKARGRILRFDGWTKVMPALRKGDEDRILPAVDKGDALTLVELTPAQHFTKPPARFSEASLVKELEKRGIGRPSTYASIISTIQDRGYVRVENRRFYAEKMGEIVTDRLEENFRELM
;
A
#
# COMPACT_ATOMS: atom_id res chain seq x y z
N TYR A 1 3.23 16.44 13.90
CA TYR A 1 2.96 17.13 12.63
C TYR A 1 1.75 18.01 12.83
N ASP A 2 1.77 19.22 12.29
CA ASP A 2 0.57 20.05 12.16
C ASP A 2 -0.04 19.73 10.81
N SER A 3 -1.31 19.31 10.78
CA SER A 3 -2.00 18.92 9.54
C SER A 3 -3.02 19.97 9.15
N THR A 4 -2.97 20.41 7.88
CA THR A 4 -3.86 21.41 7.33
C THR A 4 -4.67 20.81 6.19
N THR A 5 -5.99 20.98 6.23
CA THR A 5 -6.89 20.63 5.13
C THR A 5 -7.62 21.87 4.66
N LEU A 6 -7.41 22.25 3.41
CA LEU A 6 -8.12 23.34 2.75
C LEU A 6 -9.24 22.77 1.89
N THR A 7 -10.42 23.36 2.00
CA THR A 7 -11.57 23.04 1.16
C THR A 7 -11.99 24.32 0.43
N VAL A 8 -11.94 24.29 -0.90
CA VAL A 8 -12.23 25.45 -1.75
C VAL A 8 -13.52 25.19 -2.52
N GLY A 9 -14.41 26.17 -2.54
CA GLY A 9 -15.62 26.16 -3.36
C GLY A 9 -15.39 26.90 -4.68
N ALA A 10 -15.89 26.36 -5.78
CA ALA A 10 -15.88 26.99 -7.09
C ALA A 10 -17.22 26.71 -7.79
N GLY A 11 -18.19 27.62 -7.65
CA GLY A 11 -19.59 27.34 -8.00
C GLY A 11 -20.11 26.13 -7.22
N ASP A 12 -20.63 25.13 -7.93
CA ASP A 12 -21.11 23.88 -7.34
C ASP A 12 -20.01 22.85 -7.04
N PHE A 13 -18.76 23.13 -7.44
CA PHE A 13 -17.63 22.22 -7.25
C PHE A 13 -16.91 22.47 -5.92
N ARG A 14 -16.30 21.39 -5.41
CA ARG A 14 -15.49 21.42 -4.18
C ARG A 14 -14.13 20.78 -4.42
N LEU A 15 -13.08 21.52 -4.16
CA LEU A 15 -11.69 21.07 -4.26
C LEU A 15 -11.12 20.89 -2.86
N LYS A 16 -10.15 19.98 -2.72
CA LYS A 16 -9.46 19.74 -1.44
C LYS A 16 -7.95 19.73 -1.65
N ALA A 17 -7.25 20.45 -0.79
CA ALA A 17 -5.81 20.36 -0.64
C ALA A 17 -5.48 19.91 0.79
N ARG A 18 -4.49 19.02 0.93
CA ARG A 18 -4.01 18.56 2.23
C ARG A 18 -2.52 18.80 2.30
N GLY A 19 -2.08 19.29 3.45
CA GLY A 19 -0.69 19.51 3.77
C GLY A 19 -0.40 19.14 5.21
N ARG A 20 0.87 18.97 5.51
CA ARG A 20 1.35 18.73 6.87
C ARG A 20 2.70 19.39 7.04
N ILE A 21 3.02 19.82 8.25
CA ILE A 21 4.30 20.41 8.61
C ILE A 21 4.86 19.63 9.80
N LEU A 22 6.05 19.06 9.64
CA LEU A 22 6.80 18.47 10.74
C LEU A 22 7.23 19.57 11.74
N ARG A 23 6.73 19.49 12.98
CA ARG A 23 7.15 20.37 14.09
C ARG A 23 8.30 19.79 14.91
N PHE A 24 8.30 18.47 15.06
CA PHE A 24 9.26 17.74 15.85
C PHE A 24 9.41 16.34 15.27
N ASP A 25 10.64 15.95 14.98
CA ASP A 25 11.04 14.68 14.38
C ASP A 25 10.86 13.50 15.36
N GLY A 26 11.15 13.70 16.64
CA GLY A 26 10.97 12.66 17.66
C GLY A 26 11.64 11.34 17.25
N TRP A 27 10.87 10.25 17.27
CA TRP A 27 11.41 8.93 16.92
C TRP A 27 11.83 8.82 15.44
N THR A 28 11.32 9.66 14.53
CA THR A 28 11.73 9.57 13.12
C THR A 28 13.17 10.06 12.91
N LYS A 29 13.76 10.75 13.89
CA LYS A 29 15.16 11.22 13.87
C LYS A 29 16.18 10.09 13.82
N VAL A 30 15.87 8.93 14.41
CA VAL A 30 16.78 7.77 14.42
C VAL A 30 16.68 6.94 13.14
N MET A 31 15.65 7.19 12.31
CA MET A 31 15.52 6.53 11.01
C MET A 31 16.27 7.31 9.94
N PRO A 32 16.81 6.63 8.90
CA PRO A 32 17.34 7.31 7.72
C PRO A 32 16.29 8.28 7.16
N ALA A 33 16.72 9.48 6.76
CA ALA A 33 15.83 10.50 6.21
C ALA A 33 14.85 9.89 5.18
N LEU A 34 13.55 10.16 5.36
CA LEU A 34 12.50 9.61 4.49
C LEU A 34 12.84 9.88 3.01
N ARG A 35 12.62 8.86 2.16
CA ARG A 35 12.91 8.93 0.73
C ARG A 35 12.26 10.15 0.07
N LYS A 36 12.92 10.65 -0.98
CA LYS A 36 12.69 11.86 -1.81
C LYS A 36 11.30 12.00 -2.50
N GLY A 37 10.23 11.47 -1.93
CA GLY A 37 8.85 11.57 -2.41
C GLY A 37 7.79 11.59 -1.32
N ASP A 38 8.20 11.54 -0.04
CA ASP A 38 7.33 11.71 1.13
C ASP A 38 7.55 13.10 1.76
N GLU A 39 7.97 14.07 0.95
CA GLU A 39 8.11 15.45 1.41
C GLU A 39 6.74 15.97 1.82
N ASP A 40 6.67 16.38 3.08
CA ASP A 40 5.55 17.08 3.68
C ASP A 40 5.11 18.23 2.79
N ARG A 41 3.92 18.12 2.19
CA ARG A 41 3.37 19.19 1.37
C ARG A 41 3.01 20.37 2.28
N ILE A 42 3.80 21.44 2.20
CA ILE A 42 3.52 22.70 2.88
C ILE A 42 2.47 23.45 2.06
N LEU A 43 1.36 23.83 2.71
CA LEU A 43 0.35 24.68 2.11
C LEU A 43 0.61 26.14 2.49
N PRO A 44 0.32 27.11 1.60
CA PRO A 44 0.32 28.52 1.95
C PRO A 44 -0.67 28.83 3.08
N ALA A 45 -0.38 29.87 3.86
CA ALA A 45 -1.34 30.43 4.79
C ALA A 45 -2.49 31.07 4.01
N VAL A 46 -3.71 30.64 4.29
CA VAL A 46 -4.95 31.20 3.73
C VAL A 46 -6.00 31.20 4.82
N ASP A 47 -6.85 32.22 4.83
CA ASP A 47 -7.94 32.38 5.76
C ASP A 47 -9.28 31.96 5.14
N LYS A 48 -10.26 31.68 6.00
CA LYS A 48 -11.60 31.35 5.54
C LYS A 48 -12.23 32.59 4.91
N GLY A 49 -12.50 32.52 3.61
CA GLY A 49 -13.12 33.59 2.84
C GLY A 49 -12.18 34.23 1.82
N ASP A 50 -10.89 33.89 1.84
CA ASP A 50 -9.94 34.36 0.85
C ASP A 50 -10.34 33.93 -0.57
N ALA A 51 -10.29 34.90 -1.49
CA ALA A 51 -10.49 34.64 -2.90
C ALA A 51 -9.21 34.08 -3.51
N LEU A 52 -9.32 32.96 -4.22
CA LEU A 52 -8.21 32.33 -4.94
C LEU A 52 -8.38 32.50 -6.44
N THR A 53 -7.33 32.94 -7.13
CA THR A 53 -7.32 33.03 -8.59
C THR A 53 -6.95 31.69 -9.20
N LEU A 54 -7.77 31.20 -10.12
CA LEU A 54 -7.47 29.99 -10.89
C LEU A 54 -6.30 30.26 -11.85
N VAL A 55 -5.25 29.46 -11.75
CA VAL A 55 -4.08 29.53 -12.65
C VAL A 55 -4.19 28.52 -13.78
N GLU A 56 -4.49 27.25 -13.47
CA GLU A 56 -4.52 26.16 -14.43
C GLU A 56 -5.52 25.05 -14.01
N LEU A 57 -6.06 24.34 -15.00
CA LEU A 57 -6.82 23.09 -14.81
C LEU A 57 -6.17 21.98 -15.63
N THR A 58 -5.80 20.87 -14.97
CA THR A 58 -5.20 19.70 -15.62
C THR A 58 -6.10 18.47 -15.45
N PRO A 59 -6.92 18.11 -16.47
CA PRO A 59 -7.71 16.89 -16.43
C PRO A 59 -6.82 15.63 -16.42
N ALA A 60 -7.14 14.65 -15.58
CA ALA A 60 -6.44 13.38 -15.53
C ALA A 60 -7.43 12.21 -15.56
N GLN A 61 -7.17 11.24 -16.44
CA GLN A 61 -7.92 9.99 -16.49
C GLN A 61 -7.25 8.94 -15.61
N HIS A 62 -8.06 8.24 -14.82
CA HIS A 62 -7.60 7.15 -13.97
C HIS A 62 -8.34 5.85 -14.28
N PHE A 63 -7.64 4.73 -14.12
CA PHE A 63 -8.21 3.38 -14.24
C PHE A 63 -8.17 2.67 -12.90
N THR A 64 -9.16 1.83 -12.63
CA THR A 64 -9.14 0.90 -11.51
C THR A 64 -8.02 -0.11 -11.71
N LYS A 65 -7.20 -0.28 -10.68
CA LYS A 65 -6.11 -1.26 -10.69
C LYS A 65 -6.59 -2.57 -10.08
N PRO A 66 -6.16 -3.73 -10.58
CA PRO A 66 -6.43 -4.99 -9.91
C PRO A 66 -5.73 -5.03 -8.54
N PRO A 67 -6.15 -5.95 -7.64
CA PRO A 67 -5.46 -6.16 -6.37
C PRO A 67 -3.95 -6.37 -6.59
N ALA A 68 -3.14 -5.74 -5.74
CA ALA A 68 -1.69 -5.87 -5.82
C ALA A 68 -1.27 -7.30 -5.46
N ARG A 69 -0.35 -7.87 -6.24
CA ARG A 69 0.29 -9.15 -5.92
C ARG A 69 1.07 -9.04 -4.61
N PHE A 70 1.16 -10.16 -3.89
CA PHE A 70 1.96 -10.23 -2.67
C PHE A 70 3.45 -10.02 -2.99
N SER A 71 4.14 -9.21 -2.19
CA SER A 71 5.57 -9.40 -1.89
C SER A 71 5.73 -10.26 -0.63
N GLU A 72 6.96 -10.68 -0.33
CA GLU A 72 7.27 -11.39 0.93
C GLU A 72 6.72 -10.66 2.16
N ALA A 73 6.98 -9.36 2.30
CA ALA A 73 6.49 -8.59 3.45
C ALA A 73 4.95 -8.60 3.59
N SER A 74 4.22 -8.50 2.49
CA SER A 74 2.75 -8.54 2.53
C SER A 74 2.21 -9.95 2.72
N LEU A 75 2.94 -10.98 2.25
CA LEU A 75 2.58 -12.37 2.46
C LEU A 75 2.80 -12.77 3.92
N VAL A 76 3.92 -12.38 4.53
CA VAL A 76 4.16 -12.52 5.98
C VAL A 76 3.04 -11.86 6.77
N LYS A 77 2.68 -10.63 6.41
CA LYS A 77 1.58 -9.90 7.06
C LYS A 77 0.23 -10.61 6.93
N GLU A 78 -0.04 -11.24 5.79
CA GLU A 78 -1.28 -12.00 5.57
C GLU A 78 -1.26 -13.33 6.35
N LEU A 79 -0.13 -14.03 6.41
CA LEU A 79 0.07 -15.25 7.21
C LEU A 79 -0.13 -14.98 8.71
N GLU A 80 0.38 -13.85 9.19
CA GLU A 80 0.19 -13.39 10.57
C GLU A 80 -1.28 -13.07 10.84
N LYS A 81 -1.91 -12.28 9.97
CA LYS A 81 -3.32 -11.87 10.10
C LYS A 81 -4.27 -13.06 10.15
N ARG A 82 -3.99 -14.13 9.40
CA ARG A 82 -4.79 -15.37 9.41
C ARG A 82 -4.42 -16.33 10.53
N GLY A 83 -3.40 -16.03 11.32
CA GLY A 83 -2.93 -16.91 12.40
C GLY A 83 -2.29 -18.21 11.91
N ILE A 84 -1.87 -18.29 10.64
CA ILE A 84 -1.26 -19.48 10.03
C ILE A 84 0.24 -19.49 10.31
N GLY A 85 0.91 -18.36 10.11
CA GLY A 85 2.35 -18.25 10.32
C GLY A 85 2.73 -17.94 11.78
N ARG A 86 3.99 -18.20 12.13
CA ARG A 86 4.64 -17.85 13.39
C ARG A 86 6.01 -17.24 13.09
N PRO A 87 6.62 -16.48 14.02
CA PRO A 87 7.95 -15.90 13.83
C PRO A 87 9.02 -16.93 13.39
N SER A 88 8.92 -18.17 13.87
CA SER A 88 9.81 -19.27 13.49
C SER A 88 9.48 -19.94 12.15
N THR A 89 8.30 -19.70 11.56
CA THR A 89 7.82 -20.42 10.37
C THR A 89 7.64 -19.54 9.14
N TYR A 90 7.63 -18.22 9.24
CA TYR A 90 7.42 -17.35 8.07
C TYR A 90 8.44 -17.60 6.95
N ALA A 91 9.73 -17.61 7.31
CA ALA A 91 10.80 -17.81 6.35
C ALA A 91 10.73 -19.20 5.69
N SER A 92 10.47 -20.24 6.49
CA SER A 92 10.41 -21.62 5.98
C SER A 92 9.17 -21.88 5.12
N ILE A 93 8.01 -21.32 5.46
CA ILE A 93 6.80 -21.39 4.61
C ILE A 93 7.11 -20.76 3.26
N ILE A 94 7.67 -19.55 3.24
CA ILE A 94 7.96 -18.78 2.03
C ILE A 94 9.01 -19.46 1.15
N SER A 95 10.09 -19.99 1.73
CA SER A 95 11.10 -20.71 0.96
C SER A 95 10.53 -22.00 0.37
N THR A 96 9.81 -22.79 1.18
CA THR A 96 9.30 -24.10 0.77
C THR A 96 8.34 -24.02 -0.42
N ILE A 97 7.43 -23.05 -0.44
CA ILE A 97 6.48 -22.91 -1.56
C ILE A 97 7.16 -22.47 -2.87
N GLN A 98 8.30 -21.78 -2.78
CA GLN A 98 9.13 -21.42 -3.93
C GLN A 98 9.98 -22.60 -4.39
N ASP A 99 10.69 -23.25 -3.45
CA ASP A 99 11.60 -24.37 -3.74
C ASP A 99 10.87 -25.57 -4.36
N ARG A 100 9.60 -25.77 -3.97
CA ARG A 100 8.72 -26.82 -4.55
C ARG A 100 8.08 -26.43 -5.88
N GLY A 101 8.31 -25.20 -6.36
CA GLY A 101 7.79 -24.74 -7.65
C GLY A 101 6.29 -24.47 -7.69
N TYR A 102 5.66 -24.17 -6.54
CA TYR A 102 4.24 -23.76 -6.51
C TYR A 102 4.06 -22.29 -6.80
N VAL A 103 5.06 -21.48 -6.46
CA VAL A 103 5.09 -20.05 -6.75
C VAL A 103 6.48 -19.65 -7.22
N ARG A 104 6.55 -18.55 -7.96
CA ARG A 104 7.80 -17.88 -8.30
C ARG A 104 7.75 -16.41 -7.93
N VAL A 105 8.91 -15.83 -7.68
CA VAL A 105 9.06 -14.39 -7.44
C VAL A 105 9.60 -13.71 -8.68
N GLU A 106 8.85 -12.75 -9.21
CA GLU A 106 9.27 -11.89 -10.31
C GLU A 106 9.07 -10.44 -9.90
N ASN A 107 10.09 -9.60 -10.09
CA ASN A 107 10.04 -8.18 -9.70
C ASN A 107 9.61 -7.98 -8.22
N ARG A 108 10.07 -8.86 -7.32
CA ARG A 108 9.74 -8.89 -5.88
C ARG A 108 8.25 -9.14 -5.58
N ARG A 109 7.52 -9.75 -6.51
CA ARG A 109 6.10 -10.13 -6.39
C ARG A 109 5.90 -11.61 -6.67
N PHE A 110 5.00 -12.24 -5.93
CA PHE A 110 4.63 -13.65 -6.11
C PHE A 110 3.68 -13.85 -7.29
N TYR A 111 3.97 -14.89 -8.07
CA TYR A 111 3.12 -15.44 -9.10
C TYR A 111 2.89 -16.92 -8.78
N ALA A 112 1.64 -17.37 -8.83
CA ALA A 112 1.34 -18.79 -8.77
C ALA A 112 1.84 -19.46 -10.05
N GLU A 113 2.48 -20.62 -9.90
CA GLU A 113 2.77 -21.50 -11.02
C GLU A 113 1.55 -22.36 -11.32
N LYS A 114 1.46 -22.86 -12.56
CA LYS A 114 0.35 -23.74 -12.98
C LYS A 114 0.21 -24.95 -12.06
N MET A 115 1.33 -25.51 -11.61
CA MET A 115 1.33 -26.64 -10.67
C MET A 115 0.76 -26.24 -9.29
N GLY A 116 1.04 -25.02 -8.83
CA GLY A 116 0.48 -24.49 -7.59
C GLY A 116 -1.04 -24.34 -7.65
N GLU A 117 -1.56 -23.83 -8.76
CA GLU A 117 -3.01 -23.71 -8.99
C GLU A 117 -3.67 -25.11 -9.03
N ILE A 118 -3.14 -26.05 -9.83
CA ILE A 118 -3.68 -27.41 -9.94
C ILE A 118 -3.72 -28.11 -8.57
N VAL A 119 -2.65 -28.03 -7.78
CA VAL A 119 -2.60 -28.65 -6.46
C VAL A 119 -3.59 -27.98 -5.50
N THR A 120 -3.71 -26.65 -5.54
CA THR A 120 -4.66 -25.91 -4.71
C THR A 120 -6.09 -26.32 -5.03
N ASP A 121 -6.48 -26.33 -6.31
CA ASP A 121 -7.83 -26.71 -6.75
C ASP A 121 -8.18 -28.14 -6.29
N ARG A 122 -7.25 -29.09 -6.43
CA ARG A 122 -7.46 -30.49 -6.03
C ARG A 122 -7.63 -30.64 -4.52
N LEU A 123 -6.88 -29.87 -3.72
CA LEU A 123 -7.01 -29.87 -2.26
C LEU A 123 -8.30 -29.21 -1.81
N GLU A 124 -8.72 -28.11 -2.43
CA GLU A 124 -10.00 -27.46 -2.14
C GLU A 124 -11.20 -28.36 -2.47
N GLU A 125 -11.15 -29.08 -3.59
CA GLU A 125 -12.21 -29.99 -4.03
C GLU A 125 -12.36 -31.23 -3.13
N ASN A 126 -11.24 -31.84 -2.71
CA ASN A 126 -11.26 -33.17 -2.09
C ASN A 126 -10.91 -33.17 -0.58
N PHE A 127 -10.26 -32.12 -0.08
CA PHE A 127 -9.71 -32.04 1.27
C PHE A 127 -10.02 -30.70 1.96
N ARG A 128 -11.28 -30.25 1.88
CA ARG A 128 -11.70 -28.93 2.36
C ARG A 128 -11.45 -28.65 3.85
N GLU A 129 -11.41 -29.67 4.71
CA GLU A 129 -11.08 -29.48 6.13
C GLU A 129 -9.59 -29.16 6.37
N LEU A 130 -8.72 -29.56 5.43
CA LEU A 130 -7.27 -29.32 5.50
C LEU A 130 -6.90 -27.92 4.97
N MET A 131 -7.78 -27.26 4.23
CA MET A 131 -7.60 -25.94 3.59
C MET A 131 -8.31 -24.82 4.36
#